data_AF-A0A1F8MPD7-F1
#
_entry.id   AF-A0A1F8MPD7-F1
#
_cell.length_a   1.000
_cell.length_b   1.000
_cell.length_c   1.000
_cell.angle_alpha   90.00
_cell.angle_beta   90.00
_cell.angle_gamma   90.00
#
_symmetry.space_group_name_H-M   'P 1'
#
loop_
_entity.id
_entity.type
_entity.pdbx_description
1 polymer ?
#
loop_
_entity_poly.entity_id
_entity_poly.type
_entity_poly.pdbx_seq_one_letter_code
_entity_poly.pdbx_strand_id
1 'polypeptide(L)'
;MARKVSLTVNDNLIELDYFVEGYVYHVAAGILASLKGTGAVKNLELDVDNDGQIKITLNGSDVPLSYFPVQIMRSTLAGMVSNLKGVDKEMSTLELRISQ
;
A
#
# COMPACT_ATOMS: atom_id res chain seq x y z
N MET A 1 1.87 -15.83 14.14
CA MET A 1 1.87 -14.47 14.73
C MET A 1 0.70 -13.70 14.11
N ALA A 2 0.20 -12.66 14.76
CA ALA A 2 -0.89 -11.86 14.20
C ALA A 2 -0.32 -10.86 13.19
N ARG A 3 -0.97 -10.72 12.03
CA ARG A 3 -0.64 -9.71 11.01
C ARG A 3 -0.69 -8.32 11.65
N LYS A 4 0.28 -7.48 11.31
CA LYS A 4 0.28 -6.04 11.64
C LYS A 4 0.27 -5.24 10.35
N VAL A 5 -0.61 -4.25 10.27
CA VAL A 5 -0.67 -3.29 9.17
C VAL A 5 -0.51 -1.89 9.75
N SER A 6 0.30 -1.07 9.11
CA SER A 6 0.42 0.36 9.38
C SER A 6 0.21 1.10 8.08
N LEU A 7 -0.61 2.15 8.11
CA LEU A 7 -0.91 2.98 6.95
C LEU A 7 -0.75 4.44 7.35
N THR A 8 0.10 5.15 6.62
CA THR A 8 0.27 6.60 6.73
C THR A 8 -0.12 7.22 5.40
N VAL A 9 -0.92 8.29 5.43
CA VAL A 9 -1.34 9.02 4.24
C VAL A 9 -1.06 10.50 4.48
N ASN A 10 -0.31 11.15 3.59
CA ASN A 10 0.08 12.57 3.74
C ASN A 10 0.68 12.85 5.14
N ASP A 11 1.59 11.99 5.58
CA ASP A 11 2.24 12.03 6.91
C ASP A 11 1.32 11.84 8.13
N ASN A 12 0.02 11.59 7.91
CA ASN A 12 -0.94 11.25 8.97
C ASN A 12 -1.06 9.73 9.11
N LEU A 13 -0.73 9.22 10.30
CA LEU A 13 -0.98 7.82 10.66
C LEU A 13 -2.49 7.55 10.75
N ILE A 14 -2.97 6.59 9.99
CA ILE A 14 -4.38 6.23 9.94
C ILE A 14 -4.68 5.14 10.97
N GLU A 15 -5.67 5.39 11.83
CA GLU A 15 -6.16 4.40 12.77
C GLU A 15 -6.92 3.30 12.02
N LEU A 16 -6.46 2.06 12.15
CA LEU A 16 -7.02 0.91 11.46
C LEU A 16 -7.89 0.08 12.41
N ASP A 17 -9.16 -0.07 12.07
CA ASP A 17 -10.01 -1.10 12.67
C ASP A 17 -9.85 -2.45 11.93
N TYR A 18 -10.54 -3.48 12.42
CA TYR A 18 -10.50 -4.82 11.84
C TYR A 18 -10.85 -4.84 10.34
N PHE A 19 -11.86 -4.08 9.93
CA PHE A 19 -12.30 -4.05 8.54
C PHE A 19 -11.29 -3.31 7.66
N VAL A 20 -10.85 -2.12 8.07
CA VAL A 20 -9.91 -1.31 7.30
C VAL A 20 -8.56 -2.02 7.17
N GLU A 21 -8.05 -2.62 8.25
CA GLU A 21 -6.82 -3.41 8.24
C GLU A 21 -6.91 -4.57 7.23
N GLY A 22 -8.02 -5.32 7.28
CA GLY A 22 -8.28 -6.42 6.35
C GLY A 22 -8.41 -5.95 4.92
N TYR A 23 -9.16 -4.87 4.67
CA TYR A 23 -9.38 -4.33 3.34
C TYR A 23 -8.07 -3.87 2.69
N VAL A 24 -7.28 -3.03 3.38
CA VAL A 24 -6.00 -2.53 2.88
C VAL A 24 -5.03 -3.67 2.58
N TYR A 25 -4.95 -4.67 3.47
CA TYR A 25 -4.14 -5.87 3.23
C TYR A 25 -4.57 -6.60 1.95
N HIS A 26 -5.85 -6.89 1.77
CA HIS A 26 -6.32 -7.68 0.62
C HIS A 26 -6.16 -6.92 -0.70
N VAL A 27 -6.36 -5.60 -0.71
CA VAL A 27 -6.10 -4.78 -1.90
C VAL A 27 -4.61 -4.81 -2.25
N ALA A 28 -3.72 -4.56 -1.29
CA ALA A 28 -2.28 -4.60 -1.51
C ALA A 28 -1.81 -5.99 -1.97
N ALA A 29 -2.29 -7.06 -1.32
CA ALA A 29 -1.97 -8.43 -1.70
C ALA A 29 -2.48 -8.78 -3.11
N GLY A 30 -3.67 -8.33 -3.49
CA GLY A 30 -4.23 -8.55 -4.82
C GLY A 30 -3.45 -7.83 -5.93
N ILE A 31 -3.03 -6.59 -5.66
CA ILE A 31 -2.14 -5.85 -6.56
C ILE A 31 -0.83 -6.62 -6.75
N LEU A 32 -0.19 -7.02 -5.65
CA LEU A 32 1.10 -7.72 -5.70
C LEU A 32 0.96 -9.06 -6.42
N ALA A 33 -0.10 -9.83 -6.19
CA ALA A 33 -0.36 -11.10 -6.86
C ALA A 33 -0.55 -10.97 -8.38
N SER A 34 -0.87 -9.76 -8.87
CA SER A 34 -0.99 -9.47 -10.30
C SER A 34 0.37 -9.19 -10.97
N LEU A 35 1.44 -8.99 -10.19
CA LEU A 35 2.79 -8.75 -10.69
C LEU A 35 3.54 -10.08 -10.88
N LYS A 36 4.39 -10.14 -11.90
CA LYS A 36 5.21 -11.34 -12.16
C LYS A 36 6.34 -11.43 -11.12
N GLY A 37 6.53 -12.62 -10.57
CA GLY A 37 7.66 -12.90 -9.66
C GLY A 37 7.44 -12.45 -8.21
N THR A 38 6.23 -12.01 -7.86
CA THR A 38 5.82 -11.78 -6.48
C THR A 38 5.25 -13.06 -5.86
N GLY A 39 5.26 -13.13 -4.53
CA GLY A 39 4.70 -14.25 -3.77
C GLY A 39 3.76 -13.77 -2.68
N ALA A 40 3.41 -14.67 -1.75
CA ALA A 40 2.60 -14.31 -0.59
C ALA A 40 3.27 -13.21 0.26
N VAL A 41 2.46 -12.28 0.78
CA VAL A 41 2.92 -11.15 1.59
C VAL A 41 3.23 -11.62 3.01
N LYS A 42 4.52 -11.71 3.35
CA LYS A 42 4.97 -11.88 4.74
C LYS A 42 5.39 -10.54 5.32
N ASN A 43 6.23 -9.83 4.59
CA ASN A 43 6.64 -8.46 4.87
C ASN A 43 6.45 -7.60 3.63
N LEU A 44 5.85 -6.42 3.79
CA LEU A 44 5.67 -5.43 2.72
C LEU A 44 6.05 -4.05 3.25
N GLU A 45 6.84 -3.35 2.45
CA GLU A 45 7.00 -1.91 2.50
C GLU A 45 6.58 -1.37 1.13
N LEU A 46 5.57 -0.51 1.11
CA LEU A 46 5.09 0.17 -0.09
C LEU A 46 5.05 1.67 0.19
N ASP A 47 5.77 2.43 -0.62
CA ASP A 47 5.88 3.87 -0.52
C ASP A 47 5.44 4.53 -1.82
N VAL A 48 4.60 5.56 -1.69
CA VAL A 48 4.25 6.50 -2.75
C VAL A 48 4.80 7.87 -2.35
N ASP A 49 5.68 8.43 -3.18
CA ASP A 49 6.23 9.76 -2.95
C ASP A 49 5.38 10.87 -3.60
N ASN A 50 5.74 12.12 -3.34
CA ASN A 50 5.04 13.30 -3.85
C ASN A 50 5.04 13.41 -5.39
N ASP A 51 5.99 12.75 -6.07
CA ASP A 51 6.05 12.72 -7.53
C ASP A 51 5.17 11.59 -8.11
N GLY A 52 4.53 10.80 -7.23
CA GLY A 52 3.69 9.67 -7.58
C GLY A 52 4.47 8.42 -7.96
N GLN A 53 5.77 8.37 -7.68
CA GLN A 53 6.58 7.17 -7.86
C GLN A 53 6.27 6.17 -6.76
N ILE A 54 6.29 4.89 -7.12
CA ILE A 54 6.00 3.79 -6.19
C ILE A 54 7.26 2.94 -6.00
N LYS A 55 7.62 2.72 -4.74
CA LYS A 55 8.63 1.74 -4.33
C LYS A 55 7.96 0.63 -3.56
N ILE A 56 8.40 -0.60 -3.83
CA ILE A 56 7.87 -1.79 -3.18
C ILE A 56 9.04 -2.68 -2.81
N THR A 57 9.13 -3.02 -1.53
CA THR A 57 9.99 -4.09 -1.03
C THR A 57 9.08 -5.18 -0.47
N LEU A 58 9.06 -6.32 -1.15
CA LEU A 58 8.25 -7.49 -0.78
C LEU A 58 9.17 -8.59 -0.26
N ASN A 59 8.97 -9.01 0.98
CA ASN A 59 9.74 -10.06 1.64
C ASN A 59 11.26 -9.80 1.61
N GLY A 60 11.68 -8.54 1.67
CA GLY A 60 13.08 -8.12 1.63
C GLY A 60 13.68 -7.96 0.23
N SER A 61 12.88 -8.14 -0.83
CA SER A 61 13.31 -7.96 -2.22
C SER A 61 12.55 -6.82 -2.89
N ASP A 62 13.26 -5.98 -3.63
CA ASP A 62 12.63 -4.92 -4.41
C ASP A 62 11.80 -5.49 -5.57
N VAL A 63 10.61 -4.94 -5.77
CA VAL A 63 9.72 -5.30 -6.87
C VAL A 63 9.81 -4.21 -7.94
N PRO A 64 10.46 -4.46 -9.08
CA PRO A 64 10.58 -3.47 -10.14
C PRO A 64 9.21 -3.25 -10.81
N LEU A 65 8.84 -1.99 -10.99
CA LEU A 65 7.61 -1.60 -11.67
C LEU A 65 7.94 -0.87 -12.97
N SER A 66 7.17 -1.18 -14.02
CA SER A 66 7.14 -0.36 -15.22
C SER A 66 6.13 0.79 -15.07
N TYR A 67 6.16 1.74 -16.00
CA TYR A 67 5.31 2.94 -15.94
C TYR A 67 3.81 2.62 -15.76
N PHE A 68 3.28 1.65 -16.51
CA PHE A 68 1.85 1.36 -16.50
C PHE A 68 1.34 0.79 -15.15
N PRO A 69 1.98 -0.23 -14.54
CA PRO A 69 1.69 -0.65 -13.17
C PRO A 69 1.70 0.50 -12.15
N VAL A 70 2.68 1.41 -12.21
CA VAL A 70 2.73 2.57 -11.30
C VAL A 70 1.45 3.41 -11.39
N GLN A 71 0.97 3.71 -12.60
CA GLN A 71 -0.24 4.52 -12.80
C GLN A 71 -1.50 3.84 -12.23
N ILE A 72 -1.68 2.55 -12.49
CA ILE A 72 -2.83 1.79 -11.97
C ILE A 72 -2.78 1.74 -10.45
N MET A 73 -1.63 1.35 -9.88
CA MET A 73 -1.46 1.22 -8.45
C MET A 73 -1.73 2.53 -7.73
N ARG A 74 -1.18 3.66 -8.22
CA ARG A 74 -1.40 4.97 -7.62
C ARG A 74 -2.89 5.33 -7.59
N SER A 75 -3.59 5.12 -8.70
CA SER A 75 -5.03 5.42 -8.80
C SER A 75 -5.86 4.54 -7.87
N THR A 76 -5.53 3.25 -7.78
CA THR A 76 -6.19 2.30 -6.87
C THR A 76 -5.94 2.66 -5.41
N LEU A 77 -4.70 2.98 -5.03
CA LEU A 77 -4.33 3.36 -3.67
C LEU A 77 -4.99 4.69 -3.26
N ALA A 78 -4.99 5.70 -4.14
CA ALA A 78 -5.67 6.96 -3.90
C ALA A 78 -7.18 6.76 -3.67
N GLY A 79 -7.82 5.96 -4.52
CA GLY A 79 -9.23 5.61 -4.35
C GLY A 79 -9.49 4.85 -3.05
N MET A 80 -8.63 3.88 -2.72
CA MET A 80 -8.71 3.05 -1.51
C MET A 80 -8.70 3.88 -0.22
N VAL A 81 -7.86 4.93 -0.16
CA VAL A 81 -7.68 5.72 1.08
C VAL A 81 -8.55 6.97 1.15
N SER A 82 -9.10 7.43 0.03
CA SER A 82 -9.79 8.74 -0.07
C SER A 82 -10.94 8.97 0.91
N ASN A 83 -11.61 7.89 1.36
CA ASN A 83 -12.74 7.96 2.28
C ASN A 83 -12.40 7.46 3.69
N LEU A 84 -11.13 7.16 3.96
CA LEU A 84 -10.73 6.73 5.29
C LEU A 84 -10.77 7.91 6.25
N LYS A 85 -11.26 7.65 7.47
CA LYS A 85 -11.26 8.65 8.54
C LYS A 85 -9.83 9.13 8.80
N GLY A 86 -9.62 10.44 8.82
CA GLY A 86 -8.29 11.07 8.99
C GLY A 86 -7.58 11.41 7.67
N VAL A 87 -8.16 11.05 6.53
CA VAL A 87 -7.70 11.49 5.20
C VAL A 87 -8.53 12.71 4.77
N ASP A 88 -8.04 13.91 5.06
CA ASP A 88 -8.77 15.16 4.81
C ASP A 88 -8.49 15.77 3.42
N LYS A 89 -7.47 15.26 2.71
CA LYS A 89 -7.01 15.75 1.42
C LYS A 89 -6.69 14.60 0.49
N GLU A 90 -6.62 14.88 -0.81
CA GLU A 90 -6.16 13.92 -1.81
C GLU A 90 -4.77 13.35 -1.43
N MET A 91 -4.60 12.05 -1.66
CA MET A 91 -3.36 11.34 -1.36
C MET A 91 -2.22 11.85 -2.25
N SER A 92 -1.24 12.51 -1.61
CA SER A 92 0.03 12.92 -2.21
C SER A 92 1.15 11.95 -1.86
N THR A 93 1.18 11.46 -0.62
CA THR A 93 2.08 10.40 -0.17
C THR A 93 1.33 9.29 0.53
N LEU A 94 1.90 8.09 0.50
CA LEU A 94 1.38 6.94 1.22
C LEU A 94 2.54 6.04 1.65
N GLU A 95 2.53 5.61 2.90
CA GLU A 95 3.39 4.54 3.41
C GLU A 95 2.51 3.41 3.92
N LEU A 96 2.68 2.21 3.38
CA LEU A 96 2.00 0.99 3.82
C LEU A 96 3.04 -0.04 4.25
N ARG A 97 2.98 -0.44 5.53
CA ARG A 97 3.82 -1.50 6.09
C ARG A 97 2.96 -2.67 6.55
N ILE A 98 3.34 -3.89 6.17
CA ILE A 98 2.69 -5.13 6.58
C ILE A 98 3.74 -6.10 7.11
N SER A 99 3.50 -6.75 8.24
CA SER A 99 4.35 -7.83 8.77
C SER A 99 3.51 -8.97 9.36
N GLN A 100 3.99 -10.21 9.21
CA GLN A 100 3.32 -11.44 9.65
C GLN A 100 4.29 -12.43 10.32
#